data_AF-A0A7J8VP78-F1
#
_entry.id   AF-A0A7J8VP78-F1
#
_cell.length_a   1.000
_cell.length_b   1.000
_cell.length_c   1.000
_cell.angle_alpha   90.00
_cell.angle_beta   90.00
_cell.angle_gamma   90.00
#
_symmetry.space_group_name_H-M   'P 1'
#
loop_
_entity.id
_entity.type
_entity.pdbx_description
1 polymer ?
#
loop_
_entity_poly.entity_id
_entity_poly.type
_entity_poly.pdbx_seq_one_letter_code
_entity_poly.pdbx_strand_id
1 'polypeptide(L)'
;MVTSNPFPTVEKCPSVGREKHTVVADMDGTLLIGRSSFPYFALVAFEVSGVLRLLFLLLASPLAGLLYYFVSESAGIQVLIFATFVGMKVSDIESVARAVLPKFYSSDLHPESWRLFTSCGKRCVLTANPRIMVETFLKDLLGVDMVLGTEIGTYKGRATGFVCKPGVLVGKNKADALKKAFGETKPDVGLGDRHTDIPFMAMCKEGYLVPPNPETKAVAIEKLPKPVIFHDGRLVQKPTPLMALLIILWTPIGFPLACLRIAAGSLLPMSIVYYAFWALGVRVTVKGTPPPPVKKSTGQSGVLFICSHRTLLDPIFLCTALGRPISAVTYSISRLSEIISPIKLVKLSRDRATDAAMIKKLLQEGDLAICPEGTTCREPFLLRFSSLFAELTDQLVPVAMVNRMSMFHGTTARGWKGMDPFYFFMNPTPAYEVTFLNKLPPELTCSSGKSSHEVANYIQRVIAATLSYECTNFTRKDKYRALAGNDGTVVEKPKLPANKVMGC
;
A
#
# COMPACT_ATOMS: atom_id res chain seq x y z
N MET A 1 -38.26 25.01 -1.80
CA MET A 1 -39.23 23.98 -2.22
C MET A 1 -38.64 22.63 -1.86
N VAL A 2 -39.30 21.86 -0.98
CA VAL A 2 -38.88 20.49 -0.66
C VAL A 2 -39.21 19.64 -1.87
N THR A 3 -38.22 19.37 -2.71
CA THR A 3 -38.35 18.47 -3.85
C THR A 3 -38.56 17.06 -3.33
N SER A 4 -39.75 16.49 -3.55
CA SER A 4 -40.03 15.09 -3.27
C SER A 4 -39.06 14.23 -4.07
N ASN A 5 -38.17 13.50 -3.40
CA ASN A 5 -37.25 12.58 -4.06
C ASN A 5 -38.05 11.47 -4.75
N PRO A 6 -37.87 11.23 -6.06
CA PRO A 6 -38.69 10.28 -6.82
C PRO A 6 -38.33 8.81 -6.57
N PHE A 7 -37.26 8.54 -5.82
CA PHE A 7 -36.74 7.19 -5.59
C PHE A 7 -36.73 6.84 -4.09
N PRO A 8 -37.08 5.59 -3.73
CA PRO A 8 -36.92 5.09 -2.36
C PRO A 8 -35.44 4.98 -1.96
N THR A 9 -35.17 4.87 -0.66
CA THR A 9 -33.83 4.64 -0.13
C THR A 9 -33.35 3.21 -0.38
N VAL A 10 -32.04 3.01 -0.53
CA VAL A 10 -31.41 1.69 -0.78
C VAL A 10 -31.77 0.63 0.26
N GLU A 11 -32.03 1.02 1.50
CA GLU A 11 -32.47 0.14 2.59
C GLU A 11 -33.79 -0.59 2.28
N LYS A 12 -34.66 0.04 1.48
CA LYS A 12 -35.96 -0.52 1.08
C LYS A 12 -35.83 -1.55 -0.04
N CYS A 13 -34.64 -1.71 -0.62
CA CYS A 13 -34.42 -2.65 -1.71
C CYS A 13 -34.16 -4.08 -1.19
N PRO A 14 -34.98 -5.07 -1.59
CA PRO A 14 -34.72 -6.47 -1.27
C PRO A 14 -33.51 -6.98 -2.07
N SER A 15 -32.60 -7.67 -1.38
CA SER A 15 -31.40 -8.29 -1.97
C SER A 15 -31.56 -9.78 -2.28
N VAL A 16 -32.73 -10.38 -2.03
CA VAL A 16 -32.97 -11.81 -2.26
C VAL A 16 -33.52 -12.01 -3.68
N GLY A 17 -33.06 -13.05 -4.38
CA GLY A 17 -33.54 -13.43 -5.72
C GLY A 17 -33.08 -12.49 -6.84
N ARG A 18 -31.97 -11.78 -6.63
CA ARG A 18 -31.42 -10.81 -7.59
C ARG A 18 -30.34 -11.42 -8.49
N GLU A 19 -30.09 -12.73 -8.48
CA GLU A 19 -28.94 -13.33 -9.17
C GLU A 19 -28.97 -13.18 -10.70
N LYS A 20 -30.16 -12.97 -11.29
CA LYS A 20 -30.31 -12.74 -12.75
C LYS A 20 -30.38 -11.26 -13.11
N HIS A 21 -30.38 -10.36 -12.12
CA HIS A 21 -30.56 -8.94 -12.34
C HIS A 21 -29.24 -8.23 -12.67
N THR A 22 -29.39 -7.15 -13.43
CA THR A 22 -28.33 -6.19 -13.73
C THR A 22 -28.46 -4.97 -12.84
N VAL A 23 -27.41 -4.66 -12.07
CA VAL A 23 -27.30 -3.44 -11.29
C VAL A 23 -26.35 -2.43 -11.94
N VAL A 24 -26.73 -1.17 -11.93
CA VAL A 24 -25.91 -0.02 -12.32
C VAL A 24 -25.79 0.89 -11.10
N ALA A 25 -24.57 1.20 -10.68
CA ALA A 25 -24.34 2.07 -9.54
C ALA A 25 -23.37 3.20 -9.87
N ASP A 26 -23.61 4.40 -9.32
CA ASP A 26 -22.54 5.38 -9.18
C ASP A 26 -21.49 4.89 -8.16
N MET A 27 -20.30 5.49 -8.19
CA MET A 27 -19.20 5.16 -7.31
C MET A 27 -19.15 6.06 -6.07
N ASP A 28 -18.86 7.35 -6.22
CA ASP A 28 -18.71 8.28 -5.09
C ASP A 28 -20.07 8.52 -4.43
N GLY A 29 -20.15 8.47 -3.10
CA GLY A 29 -21.39 8.65 -2.34
C GLY A 29 -22.43 7.52 -2.50
N THR A 30 -22.22 6.57 -3.41
CA THR A 30 -23.11 5.44 -3.69
C THR A 30 -22.46 4.12 -3.31
N LEU A 31 -21.47 3.62 -4.08
CA LEU A 31 -20.69 2.44 -3.69
C LEU A 31 -19.66 2.78 -2.60
N LEU A 32 -19.14 4.00 -2.62
CA LEU A 32 -18.29 4.56 -1.58
C LEU A 32 -19.11 5.45 -0.65
N ILE A 33 -18.75 5.50 0.62
CA ILE A 33 -19.34 6.40 1.62
C ILE A 33 -18.95 7.85 1.30
N GLY A 34 -17.68 8.06 0.92
CA GLY A 34 -17.17 9.37 0.56
C GLY A 34 -17.82 9.93 -0.71
N ARG A 35 -18.41 11.12 -0.58
CA ARG A 35 -18.99 11.91 -1.69
C ARG A 35 -17.99 12.76 -2.46
N SER A 36 -16.76 12.85 -1.97
CA SER A 36 -15.70 13.66 -2.57
C SER A 36 -14.61 12.77 -3.13
N SER A 37 -14.32 12.95 -4.41
CA SER A 37 -13.26 12.22 -5.10
C SER A 37 -11.87 12.81 -4.81
N PHE A 38 -11.78 14.03 -4.23
CA PHE A 38 -10.51 14.74 -3.98
C PHE A 38 -9.43 13.86 -3.33
N PRO A 39 -9.71 13.06 -2.28
CA PRO A 39 -8.66 12.26 -1.64
C PRO A 39 -8.01 11.25 -2.58
N TYR A 40 -8.76 10.72 -3.56
CA TYR A 40 -8.23 9.76 -4.53
C TYR A 40 -7.38 10.44 -5.61
N PHE A 41 -7.77 11.65 -6.05
CA PHE A 41 -6.91 12.49 -6.89
C PHE A 41 -5.63 12.90 -6.15
N ALA A 42 -5.74 13.25 -4.87
CA ALA A 42 -4.60 13.61 -4.01
C ALA A 42 -3.63 12.43 -3.81
N LEU A 43 -4.13 11.20 -3.68
CA LEU A 43 -3.29 10.00 -3.68
C LEU A 43 -2.51 9.87 -4.98
N VAL A 44 -3.17 10.02 -6.14
CA VAL A 44 -2.48 9.94 -7.44
C VAL A 44 -1.44 11.06 -7.59
N ALA A 45 -1.81 12.30 -7.23
CA ALA A 45 -0.93 13.46 -7.24
C ALA A 45 0.36 13.22 -6.44
N PHE A 46 0.21 12.75 -5.19
CA PHE A 46 1.32 12.52 -4.29
C PHE A 46 2.17 11.32 -4.71
N GLU A 47 1.57 10.19 -5.05
CA GLU A 47 2.31 8.96 -5.33
C GLU A 47 3.06 9.01 -6.67
N VAL A 48 2.56 9.73 -7.67
CA VAL A 48 3.22 9.86 -8.98
C VAL A 48 4.23 11.01 -9.00
N SER A 49 3.89 12.16 -8.41
CA SER A 49 4.66 13.41 -8.58
C SER A 49 5.08 14.09 -7.28
N GLY A 50 4.82 13.47 -6.13
CA GLY A 50 5.24 13.95 -4.82
C GLY A 50 4.45 15.14 -4.28
N VAL A 51 4.99 15.74 -3.22
CA VAL A 51 4.32 16.80 -2.45
C VAL A 51 4.00 18.06 -3.26
N LEU A 52 4.81 18.41 -4.26
CA LEU A 52 4.60 19.63 -5.06
C LEU A 52 3.35 19.52 -5.93
N ARG A 53 3.06 18.34 -6.47
CA ARG A 53 1.84 18.10 -7.24
C ARG A 53 0.62 18.05 -6.32
N LEU A 54 0.77 17.47 -5.13
CA LEU A 54 -0.28 17.52 -4.10
C LEU A 54 -0.60 18.97 -3.71
N LEU A 55 0.41 19.82 -3.55
CA LEU A 55 0.23 21.26 -3.30
C LEU A 55 -0.51 21.94 -4.45
N PHE A 56 -0.12 21.68 -5.70
CA PHE A 56 -0.81 22.25 -6.87
C PHE A 56 -2.29 21.85 -6.90
N LEU A 57 -2.60 20.58 -6.66
CA LEU A 57 -3.98 20.09 -6.57
C LEU A 57 -4.76 20.76 -5.42
N LEU A 58 -4.14 20.89 -4.25
CA LEU A 58 -4.77 21.53 -3.09
C LEU A 58 -5.08 23.01 -3.37
N LEU A 59 -4.14 23.75 -3.98
CA LEU A 59 -4.35 25.15 -4.37
C LEU A 59 -5.40 25.31 -5.48
N ALA A 60 -5.55 24.33 -6.36
CA ALA A 60 -6.60 24.32 -7.38
C ALA A 60 -7.98 23.91 -6.82
N SER A 61 -8.04 23.31 -5.61
CA SER A 61 -9.29 22.78 -5.05
C SER A 61 -10.37 23.82 -4.74
N PRO A 62 -10.08 25.06 -4.28
CA PRO A 62 -11.09 26.09 -4.10
C PRO A 62 -11.71 26.51 -5.44
N LEU A 63 -10.89 26.63 -6.49
CA LEU A 63 -11.38 26.91 -7.85
C LEU A 63 -12.24 25.76 -8.36
N ALA A 64 -11.82 24.51 -8.15
CA ALA A 64 -12.61 23.34 -8.50
C ALA A 64 -13.97 23.34 -7.78
N GLY A 65 -13.99 23.67 -6.49
CA GLY A 65 -15.23 23.80 -5.71
C GLY A 65 -16.13 24.93 -6.22
N LEU A 66 -15.56 26.11 -6.51
CA LEU A 66 -16.30 27.24 -7.08
C LEU A 66 -16.98 26.83 -8.40
N LEU A 67 -16.24 26.22 -9.33
CA LEU A 67 -16.80 25.77 -10.60
C LEU A 67 -17.81 24.64 -10.41
N TYR A 68 -17.56 23.72 -9.48
CA TYR A 68 -18.47 22.61 -9.18
C TYR A 68 -19.86 23.11 -8.75
N TYR A 69 -19.91 24.07 -7.81
CA TYR A 69 -21.17 24.54 -7.22
C TYR A 69 -21.84 25.67 -7.99
N PHE A 70 -21.08 26.56 -8.63
CA PHE A 70 -21.64 27.75 -9.30
C PHE A 70 -21.74 27.62 -10.83
N VAL A 71 -21.04 26.67 -11.45
CA VAL A 71 -21.04 26.50 -12.92
C VAL A 71 -21.58 25.13 -13.32
N SER A 72 -20.84 24.06 -13.02
CA SER A 72 -21.28 22.68 -13.22
C SER A 72 -20.34 21.70 -12.51
N GLU A 73 -20.87 20.57 -12.05
CA GLU A 73 -20.07 19.50 -11.44
C GLU A 73 -18.94 19.03 -12.38
N SER A 74 -19.23 18.95 -13.69
CA SER A 74 -18.26 18.60 -14.73
C SER A 74 -17.06 19.55 -14.78
N ALA A 75 -17.29 20.87 -14.69
CA ALA A 75 -16.21 21.87 -14.73
C ALA A 75 -15.27 21.75 -13.52
N GLY A 76 -15.83 21.52 -12.32
CA GLY A 76 -15.02 21.28 -11.12
C GLY A 76 -14.15 20.02 -11.24
N ILE A 77 -14.72 18.92 -11.75
CA ILE A 77 -13.99 17.66 -11.95
C ILE A 77 -12.89 17.83 -13.00
N GLN A 78 -13.11 18.59 -14.07
CA GLN A 78 -12.08 18.89 -15.06
C GLN A 78 -10.85 19.60 -14.46
N VAL A 79 -11.05 20.51 -13.49
CA VAL A 79 -9.93 21.14 -12.77
C VAL A 79 -9.14 20.12 -11.96
N LEU A 80 -9.82 19.21 -11.24
CA LEU A 80 -9.15 18.15 -10.48
C LEU A 80 -8.38 17.18 -11.40
N ILE A 81 -8.96 16.81 -12.54
CA ILE A 81 -8.32 16.00 -13.58
C ILE A 81 -7.09 16.72 -14.11
N PHE A 82 -7.20 17.98 -14.49
CA PHE A 82 -6.07 18.74 -15.03
C PHE A 82 -4.95 18.86 -13.99
N ALA A 83 -5.28 19.32 -12.78
CA ALA A 83 -4.31 19.55 -11.73
C ALA A 83 -3.54 18.28 -11.36
N THR A 84 -4.25 17.14 -11.33
CA THR A 84 -3.66 15.84 -11.04
C THR A 84 -2.85 15.32 -12.22
N PHE A 85 -3.44 15.19 -13.41
CA PHE A 85 -2.90 14.35 -14.47
C PHE A 85 -1.99 15.05 -15.48
N VAL A 86 -2.01 16.38 -15.57
CA VAL A 86 -1.30 17.08 -16.65
C VAL A 86 0.19 16.71 -16.66
N GLY A 87 0.61 16.11 -17.77
CA GLY A 87 1.98 15.69 -18.00
C GLY A 87 2.40 14.43 -17.25
N MET A 88 1.53 13.68 -16.56
CA MET A 88 1.92 12.40 -15.95
C MET A 88 2.06 11.29 -17.01
N LYS A 89 2.91 10.29 -16.76
CA LYS A 89 2.95 9.10 -17.61
C LYS A 89 1.73 8.22 -17.31
N VAL A 90 1.10 7.71 -18.37
CA VAL A 90 -0.08 6.84 -18.25
C VAL A 90 0.26 5.58 -17.45
N SER A 91 1.43 4.99 -17.69
CA SER A 91 1.92 3.81 -16.94
C SER A 91 2.02 4.04 -15.43
N ASP A 92 2.39 5.26 -15.01
CA ASP A 92 2.56 5.59 -13.58
C ASP A 92 1.17 5.74 -12.91
N ILE A 93 0.20 6.29 -13.63
CA ILE A 93 -1.20 6.39 -13.20
C ILE A 93 -1.80 4.98 -13.02
N GLU A 94 -1.70 4.13 -14.04
CA GLU A 94 -2.19 2.74 -13.99
C GLU A 94 -1.56 1.97 -12.83
N SER A 95 -0.27 2.21 -12.61
CA SER A 95 0.46 1.59 -11.52
C SER A 95 -0.07 2.01 -10.16
N VAL A 96 -0.38 3.31 -9.96
CA VAL A 96 -0.98 3.80 -8.71
C VAL A 96 -2.42 3.29 -8.55
N ALA A 97 -3.18 3.24 -9.64
CA ALA A 97 -4.54 2.70 -9.64
C ALA A 97 -4.59 1.21 -9.27
N ARG A 98 -3.56 0.44 -9.62
CA ARG A 98 -3.43 -0.97 -9.22
C ARG A 98 -2.92 -1.15 -7.80
N ALA A 99 -1.93 -0.37 -7.39
CA ALA A 99 -1.18 -0.68 -6.18
C ALA A 99 -1.63 0.11 -4.93
N VAL A 100 -2.14 1.33 -5.10
CA VAL A 100 -2.43 2.26 -3.99
C VAL A 100 -3.93 2.39 -3.75
N LEU A 101 -4.67 2.79 -4.79
CA LEU A 101 -6.07 3.14 -4.67
C LEU A 101 -6.97 2.02 -4.12
N PRO A 102 -6.75 0.71 -4.41
CA PRO A 102 -7.62 -0.34 -3.91
C PRO A 102 -7.72 -0.40 -2.39
N LYS A 103 -6.63 -0.08 -1.66
CA LYS A 103 -6.64 -0.03 -0.19
C LYS A 103 -7.57 1.07 0.33
N PHE A 104 -7.56 2.24 -0.30
CA PHE A 104 -8.37 3.39 0.13
C PHE A 104 -9.82 3.31 -0.34
N TYR A 105 -10.09 2.67 -1.48
CA TYR A 105 -11.46 2.42 -1.92
C TYR A 105 -12.13 1.33 -1.07
N SER A 106 -11.42 0.22 -0.80
CA SER A 106 -11.96 -0.87 0.04
C SER A 106 -12.30 -0.41 1.46
N SER A 107 -11.54 0.52 2.04
CA SER A 107 -11.82 1.13 3.34
C SER A 107 -12.96 2.15 3.35
N ASP A 108 -13.56 2.44 2.19
CA ASP A 108 -14.63 3.44 2.04
C ASP A 108 -15.91 2.84 1.44
N LEU A 109 -16.02 1.51 1.31
CA LEU A 109 -17.19 0.86 0.71
C LEU A 109 -18.44 0.97 1.59
N HIS A 110 -19.55 1.39 0.98
CA HIS A 110 -20.84 1.55 1.65
C HIS A 110 -21.54 0.19 1.86
N PRO A 111 -21.91 -0.19 3.10
CA PRO A 111 -22.43 -1.53 3.41
C PRO A 111 -23.74 -1.89 2.71
N GLU A 112 -24.74 -0.99 2.72
CA GLU A 112 -26.04 -1.29 2.10
C GLU A 112 -25.99 -1.35 0.57
N SER A 113 -25.31 -0.39 -0.06
CA SER A 113 -25.03 -0.43 -1.49
C SER A 113 -24.26 -1.69 -1.86
N TRP A 114 -23.26 -2.08 -1.07
CA TRP A 114 -22.48 -3.30 -1.31
C TRP A 114 -23.32 -4.57 -1.19
N ARG A 115 -24.19 -4.68 -0.17
CA ARG A 115 -25.13 -5.79 0.01
C ARG A 115 -26.00 -6.00 -1.24
N LEU A 116 -26.57 -4.93 -1.76
CA LEU A 116 -27.41 -4.99 -2.96
C LEU A 116 -26.59 -5.26 -4.22
N PHE A 117 -25.47 -4.55 -4.39
CA PHE A 117 -24.61 -4.65 -5.56
C PHE A 117 -24.07 -6.08 -5.75
N THR A 118 -23.69 -6.75 -4.65
CA THR A 118 -23.21 -8.14 -4.68
C THR A 118 -24.31 -9.16 -4.92
N SER A 119 -25.55 -8.87 -4.55
CA SER A 119 -26.69 -9.78 -4.80
C SER A 119 -27.07 -9.90 -6.28
N CYS A 120 -26.66 -8.94 -7.10
CA CYS A 120 -26.96 -8.93 -8.53
C CYS A 120 -25.91 -9.74 -9.32
N GLY A 121 -26.38 -10.45 -10.35
CA GLY A 121 -25.51 -11.28 -11.20
C GLY A 121 -24.64 -10.48 -12.14
N LYS A 122 -25.18 -9.42 -12.75
CA LYS A 122 -24.42 -8.52 -13.65
C LYS A 122 -24.27 -7.15 -13.01
N ARG A 123 -23.04 -6.65 -12.96
CA ARG A 123 -22.65 -5.46 -12.18
C ARG A 123 -22.00 -4.43 -13.08
N CYS A 124 -22.57 -3.23 -13.13
CA CYS A 124 -22.06 -2.11 -13.87
C CYS A 124 -21.82 -0.92 -12.94
N VAL A 125 -20.68 -0.24 -13.10
CA VAL A 125 -20.38 1.02 -12.40
C VAL A 125 -20.29 2.15 -13.40
N LEU A 126 -20.96 3.26 -13.09
CA LEU A 126 -21.05 4.45 -13.93
C LEU A 126 -20.61 5.68 -13.14
N THR A 127 -19.38 6.14 -13.37
CA THR A 127 -18.71 7.11 -12.49
C THR A 127 -18.19 8.33 -13.23
N ALA A 128 -18.22 9.48 -12.56
CA ALA A 128 -17.59 10.71 -13.05
C ALA A 128 -16.05 10.66 -12.95
N ASN A 129 -15.49 9.76 -12.14
CA ASN A 129 -14.04 9.62 -12.01
C ASN A 129 -13.39 9.12 -13.30
N PRO A 130 -12.12 9.47 -13.54
CA PRO A 130 -11.33 8.89 -14.63
C PRO A 130 -11.32 7.37 -14.58
N ARG A 131 -11.70 6.70 -15.68
CA ARG A 131 -11.79 5.23 -15.74
C ARG A 131 -10.48 4.55 -15.31
N ILE A 132 -9.36 5.10 -15.76
CA ILE A 132 -8.00 4.64 -15.46
C ILE A 132 -7.67 4.58 -13.95
N MET A 133 -8.36 5.35 -13.09
CA MET A 133 -8.15 5.33 -11.64
C MET A 133 -8.91 4.20 -10.93
N VAL A 134 -10.06 3.81 -11.47
CA VAL A 134 -11.06 3.02 -10.73
C VAL A 134 -11.22 1.63 -11.31
N GLU A 135 -10.96 1.44 -12.60
CA GLU A 135 -11.25 0.22 -13.35
C GLU A 135 -10.59 -1.01 -12.73
N THR A 136 -9.31 -0.92 -12.36
CA THR A 136 -8.57 -2.03 -11.74
C THR A 136 -9.21 -2.46 -10.42
N PHE A 137 -9.57 -1.52 -9.55
CA PHE A 137 -10.23 -1.83 -8.28
C PHE A 137 -11.60 -2.47 -8.50
N LEU A 138 -12.41 -1.89 -9.38
CA LEU A 138 -13.77 -2.34 -9.65
C LEU A 138 -13.79 -3.74 -10.28
N LYS A 139 -12.96 -3.98 -11.30
CA LYS A 139 -12.91 -5.28 -11.99
C LYS A 139 -12.20 -6.34 -11.17
N ASP A 140 -10.98 -6.07 -10.71
CA ASP A 140 -10.13 -7.11 -10.13
C ASP A 140 -10.53 -7.45 -8.68
N LEU A 141 -10.98 -6.45 -7.90
CA LEU A 141 -11.31 -6.64 -6.48
C LEU A 141 -12.81 -6.86 -6.25
N LEU A 142 -13.69 -6.09 -6.89
CA LEU A 142 -15.14 -6.19 -6.69
C LEU A 142 -15.86 -7.09 -7.70
N GLY A 143 -15.17 -7.54 -8.77
CA GLY A 143 -15.78 -8.38 -9.80
C GLY A 143 -16.89 -7.65 -10.56
N VAL A 144 -16.66 -6.38 -10.89
CA VAL A 144 -17.56 -5.58 -11.72
C VAL A 144 -17.38 -5.98 -13.18
N ASP A 145 -18.46 -6.27 -13.89
CA ASP A 145 -18.41 -6.71 -15.29
C ASP A 145 -18.11 -5.55 -16.25
N MET A 146 -18.67 -4.37 -15.96
CA MET A 146 -18.56 -3.20 -16.81
C MET A 146 -18.32 -1.92 -16.02
N VAL A 147 -17.31 -1.14 -16.44
CA VAL A 147 -16.98 0.15 -15.84
C VAL A 147 -17.07 1.21 -16.91
N LEU A 148 -17.97 2.17 -16.71
CA LEU A 148 -18.16 3.35 -17.55
C LEU A 148 -17.67 4.56 -16.75
N GLY A 149 -16.51 5.09 -17.13
CA GLY A 149 -15.87 6.22 -16.44
C GLY A 149 -15.51 7.35 -17.39
N THR A 150 -15.11 8.49 -16.84
CA THR A 150 -14.59 9.61 -17.64
C THR A 150 -13.28 9.20 -18.32
N GLU A 151 -13.16 9.45 -19.62
CA GLU A 151 -11.93 9.15 -20.36
C GLU A 151 -11.02 10.38 -20.41
N ILE A 152 -9.73 10.18 -20.11
CA ILE A 152 -8.72 11.24 -20.18
C ILE A 152 -7.95 11.18 -21.49
N GLY A 153 -7.59 12.34 -22.02
CA GLY A 153 -6.76 12.47 -23.22
C GLY A 153 -5.33 12.05 -22.94
N THR A 154 -4.74 11.32 -23.89
CA THR A 154 -3.34 10.89 -23.81
C THR A 154 -2.60 11.24 -25.10
N TYR A 155 -1.34 11.64 -24.98
CA TYR A 155 -0.45 11.89 -26.10
C TYR A 155 0.94 11.32 -25.78
N LYS A 156 1.47 10.49 -26.68
CA LYS A 156 2.78 9.81 -26.54
C LYS A 156 2.99 9.15 -25.16
N GLY A 157 1.97 8.45 -24.66
CA GLY A 157 2.02 7.75 -23.36
C GLY A 157 1.97 8.67 -22.13
N ARG A 158 1.62 9.95 -22.30
CA ARG A 158 1.41 10.90 -21.20
C ARG A 158 -0.02 11.42 -21.19
N ALA A 159 -0.57 11.66 -20.02
CA ALA A 159 -1.87 12.29 -19.86
C ALA A 159 -1.79 13.78 -20.19
N THR A 160 -2.73 14.27 -20.99
CA THR A 160 -2.80 15.69 -21.38
C THR A 160 -3.38 16.57 -20.28
N GLY A 161 -4.07 15.97 -19.29
CA GLY A 161 -4.83 16.68 -18.27
C GLY A 161 -6.24 17.09 -18.71
N PHE A 162 -6.63 16.80 -19.96
CA PHE A 162 -7.95 17.10 -20.49
C PHE A 162 -8.80 15.84 -20.65
N VAL A 163 -10.12 16.00 -20.68
CA VAL A 163 -11.07 14.90 -20.89
C VAL A 163 -11.38 14.71 -22.38
N CYS A 164 -11.57 13.46 -22.78
CA CYS A 164 -12.06 13.12 -24.13
C CYS A 164 -13.56 13.42 -24.25
N LYS A 165 -14.05 13.59 -25.49
CA LYS A 165 -15.51 13.71 -25.75
C LYS A 165 -16.23 12.42 -25.28
N PRO A 166 -17.42 12.53 -24.67
CA PRO A 166 -18.28 13.71 -24.53
C PRO A 166 -17.97 14.63 -23.34
N GLY A 167 -16.90 14.34 -22.57
CA GLY A 167 -16.52 15.08 -21.37
C GLY A 167 -16.66 14.23 -20.11
N VAL A 168 -16.83 14.87 -18.96
CA VAL A 168 -17.02 14.17 -17.68
C VAL A 168 -18.38 13.48 -17.67
N LEU A 169 -18.43 12.23 -17.20
CA LEU A 169 -19.67 11.47 -17.06
C LEU A 169 -20.49 11.94 -15.84
N VAL A 170 -21.25 13.02 -16.03
CA VAL A 170 -22.21 13.55 -15.05
C VAL A 170 -23.56 13.81 -15.73
N GLY A 171 -24.67 13.59 -15.02
CA GLY A 171 -26.00 13.97 -15.52
C GLY A 171 -26.36 13.24 -16.81
N LYS A 172 -26.68 14.01 -17.85
CA LYS A 172 -27.05 13.47 -19.16
C LYS A 172 -25.94 12.59 -19.77
N ASN A 173 -24.66 12.93 -19.57
CA ASN A 173 -23.56 12.13 -20.09
C ASN A 173 -23.53 10.72 -19.47
N LYS A 174 -23.94 10.57 -18.19
CA LYS A 174 -24.11 9.24 -17.57
C LYS A 174 -25.23 8.46 -18.27
N ALA A 175 -26.40 9.08 -18.45
CA ALA A 175 -27.54 8.47 -19.12
C ALA A 175 -27.20 8.06 -20.57
N ASP A 176 -26.53 8.93 -21.34
CA ASP A 176 -26.12 8.64 -22.71
C ASP A 176 -25.09 7.51 -22.78
N ALA A 177 -24.13 7.47 -21.85
CA ALA A 177 -23.17 6.37 -21.73
C ALA A 177 -23.86 5.04 -21.40
N LEU A 178 -24.85 5.07 -20.49
CA LEU A 178 -25.64 3.89 -20.14
C LEU A 178 -26.46 3.40 -21.34
N LYS A 179 -27.14 4.31 -22.06
CA LYS A 179 -27.90 3.99 -23.27
C LYS A 179 -27.01 3.34 -24.33
N LYS A 180 -25.80 3.88 -24.53
CA LYS A 180 -24.84 3.34 -25.48
C LYS A 180 -24.38 1.93 -25.11
N ALA A 181 -24.23 1.64 -23.82
CA ALA A 181 -23.74 0.35 -23.35
C ALA A 181 -24.81 -0.76 -23.32
N PHE A 182 -26.06 -0.42 -23.01
CA PHE A 182 -27.15 -1.40 -22.88
C PHE A 182 -28.16 -1.39 -24.05
N GLY A 183 -28.06 -0.41 -24.95
CA GLY A 183 -29.01 -0.25 -26.06
C GLY A 183 -30.43 -0.01 -25.54
N GLU A 184 -31.37 -0.82 -26.02
CA GLU A 184 -32.78 -0.80 -25.58
C GLU A 184 -33.03 -1.64 -24.33
N THR A 185 -32.03 -2.40 -23.86
CA THR A 185 -32.18 -3.25 -22.67
C THR A 185 -32.12 -2.39 -21.41
N LYS A 186 -33.20 -2.38 -20.61
CA LYS A 186 -33.21 -1.65 -19.34
C LYS A 186 -32.54 -2.46 -18.24
N PRO A 187 -31.49 -1.93 -17.57
CA PRO A 187 -30.96 -2.52 -16.35
C PRO A 187 -32.05 -2.62 -15.27
N ASP A 188 -31.96 -3.60 -14.38
CA ASP A 188 -33.00 -3.86 -13.39
C ASP A 188 -32.95 -2.85 -12.24
N VAL A 189 -31.74 -2.54 -11.74
CA VAL A 189 -31.56 -1.69 -10.55
C VAL A 189 -30.55 -0.57 -10.82
N GLY A 190 -30.95 0.67 -10.53
CA GLY A 190 -30.08 1.85 -10.56
C GLY A 190 -29.82 2.39 -9.14
N LEU A 191 -28.55 2.62 -8.79
CA LEU A 191 -28.13 3.20 -7.51
C LEU A 191 -27.40 4.52 -7.74
N GLY A 192 -27.81 5.56 -7.02
CA GLY A 192 -27.18 6.88 -7.06
C GLY A 192 -27.37 7.62 -5.74
N ASP A 193 -26.66 8.74 -5.55
CA ASP A 193 -26.74 9.53 -4.32
C ASP A 193 -27.10 11.00 -4.57
N ARG A 194 -27.07 11.45 -5.84
CA ARG A 194 -27.26 12.85 -6.25
C ARG A 194 -28.36 13.04 -7.29
N HIS A 195 -28.78 14.29 -7.43
CA HIS A 195 -29.69 14.70 -8.51
C HIS A 195 -29.12 14.44 -9.90
N THR A 196 -27.79 14.50 -10.07
CA THR A 196 -27.12 14.21 -11.34
C THR A 196 -27.14 12.73 -11.71
N ASP A 197 -27.58 11.85 -10.82
CA ASP A 197 -27.76 10.42 -11.08
C ASP A 197 -29.18 10.05 -11.52
N ILE A 198 -30.17 10.90 -11.20
CA ILE A 198 -31.59 10.72 -11.55
C ILE A 198 -31.77 10.34 -13.04
N PRO A 199 -31.09 10.98 -14.02
CA PRO A 199 -31.29 10.65 -15.43
C PRO A 199 -30.98 9.20 -15.79
N PHE A 200 -29.90 8.60 -15.26
CA PHE A 200 -29.58 7.21 -15.55
C PHE A 200 -30.40 6.25 -14.67
N MET A 201 -30.70 6.63 -13.43
CA MET A 201 -31.56 5.84 -12.55
C MET A 201 -32.95 5.66 -13.14
N ALA A 202 -33.51 6.71 -13.75
CA ALA A 202 -34.81 6.67 -14.43
C ALA A 202 -34.84 5.75 -15.68
N MET A 203 -33.67 5.38 -16.21
CA MET A 203 -33.56 4.41 -17.31
C MET A 203 -33.58 2.96 -16.83
N CYS A 204 -33.36 2.73 -15.52
CA CYS A 204 -33.44 1.41 -14.91
C CYS A 204 -34.90 1.05 -14.58
N LYS A 205 -35.21 -0.23 -14.39
CA LYS A 205 -36.56 -0.68 -14.00
C LYS A 205 -36.92 -0.20 -12.59
N GLU A 206 -35.95 -0.26 -11.69
CA GLU A 206 -36.04 0.25 -10.31
C GLU A 206 -34.85 1.18 -10.04
N GLY A 207 -35.07 2.25 -9.27
CA GLY A 207 -34.01 3.16 -8.84
C GLY A 207 -34.05 3.37 -7.32
N TYR A 208 -32.88 3.42 -6.68
CA TYR A 208 -32.76 3.65 -5.24
C TYR A 208 -31.70 4.70 -4.92
N LEU A 209 -32.03 5.59 -3.99
CA LEU A 209 -31.12 6.63 -3.50
C LEU A 209 -30.31 6.15 -2.29
N VAL A 210 -29.03 6.49 -2.28
CA VAL A 210 -28.13 6.30 -1.14
C VAL A 210 -28.02 7.63 -0.39
N PRO A 211 -28.60 7.75 0.82
CA PRO A 211 -28.54 8.99 1.58
C PRO A 211 -27.13 9.23 2.14
N PRO A 212 -26.71 10.49 2.32
CA PRO A 212 -25.46 10.78 3.00
C PRO A 212 -25.60 10.42 4.48
N ASN A 213 -24.71 9.56 4.98
CA ASN A 213 -24.60 9.29 6.40
C ASN A 213 -23.12 9.25 6.82
N PRO A 214 -22.63 10.30 7.51
CA PRO A 214 -21.24 10.34 8.01
C PRO A 214 -20.90 9.28 9.06
N GLU A 215 -21.90 8.71 9.74
CA GLU A 215 -21.71 7.70 10.78
C GLU A 215 -21.61 6.27 10.22
N THR A 216 -21.88 6.11 8.92
CA THR A 216 -21.79 4.81 8.25
C THR A 216 -20.37 4.27 8.32
N LYS A 217 -20.24 3.06 8.87
CA LYS A 217 -18.97 2.33 8.87
C LYS A 217 -18.80 1.57 7.57
N ALA A 218 -17.59 1.61 7.02
CA ALA A 218 -17.25 0.86 5.82
C ALA A 218 -17.43 -0.65 6.00
N VAL A 219 -17.61 -1.34 4.89
CA VAL A 219 -17.63 -2.82 4.84
C VAL A 219 -16.38 -3.38 5.50
N ALA A 220 -16.56 -4.36 6.39
CA ALA A 220 -15.45 -5.05 7.01
C ALA A 220 -14.60 -5.78 5.95
N ILE A 221 -13.28 -5.75 6.09
CA ILE A 221 -12.33 -6.33 5.13
C ILE A 221 -12.62 -7.81 4.84
N GLU A 222 -13.07 -8.55 5.86
CA GLU A 222 -13.46 -9.96 5.79
C GLU A 222 -14.65 -10.23 4.84
N LYS A 223 -15.51 -9.23 4.61
CA LYS A 223 -16.67 -9.32 3.72
C LYS A 223 -16.34 -8.92 2.27
N LEU A 224 -15.09 -8.56 1.99
CA LEU A 224 -14.66 -8.26 0.64
C LEU A 224 -14.39 -9.56 -0.13
N PRO A 225 -14.66 -9.61 -1.45
CA PRO A 225 -14.44 -10.82 -2.24
C PRO A 225 -12.97 -11.25 -2.26
N LYS A 226 -12.06 -10.27 -2.14
CA LYS A 226 -10.62 -10.48 -2.08
C LYS A 226 -10.02 -9.54 -1.03
N PRO A 227 -9.27 -10.05 -0.03
CA PRO A 227 -8.59 -9.19 0.92
C PRO A 227 -7.43 -8.45 0.24
N VAL A 228 -7.28 -7.16 0.55
CA VAL A 228 -6.17 -6.34 0.04
C VAL A 228 -4.91 -6.61 0.88
N ILE A 229 -4.27 -7.76 0.63
CA ILE A 229 -3.04 -8.18 1.34
C ILE A 229 -1.85 -7.33 0.88
N PHE A 230 -1.78 -7.05 -0.42
CA PHE A 230 -0.72 -6.24 -1.02
C PHE A 230 -1.27 -4.91 -1.47
N HIS A 231 -0.73 -3.85 -0.88
CA HIS A 231 -0.80 -2.50 -1.43
C HIS A 231 0.57 -1.84 -1.33
N ASP A 232 0.77 -0.85 -2.17
CA ASP A 232 1.91 0.05 -2.18
C ASP A 232 1.39 1.47 -1.98
N GLY A 233 2.27 2.38 -1.60
CA GLY A 233 1.92 3.76 -1.32
C GLY A 233 2.73 4.29 -0.15
N ARG A 234 3.03 5.58 -0.21
CA ARG A 234 3.75 6.34 0.80
C ARG A 234 2.83 6.95 1.84
N LEU A 235 1.57 7.25 1.54
CA LEU A 235 0.64 7.79 2.54
C LEU A 235 -0.04 6.69 3.36
N VAL A 236 -0.11 6.87 4.68
CA VAL A 236 -0.81 5.96 5.60
C VAL A 236 -2.31 6.26 5.64
N GLN A 237 -2.67 7.54 5.60
CA GLN A 237 -4.04 8.01 5.76
C GLN A 237 -4.62 8.53 4.44
N LYS A 238 -5.95 8.44 4.30
CA LYS A 238 -6.69 9.03 3.17
C LYS A 238 -6.49 10.55 3.21
N PRO A 239 -5.89 11.17 2.17
CA PRO A 239 -5.55 12.59 2.19
C PRO A 239 -6.80 13.45 1.92
N THR A 240 -7.62 13.64 2.95
CA THR A 240 -8.66 14.68 2.97
C THR A 240 -7.99 16.05 2.73
N PRO A 241 -8.73 17.10 2.30
CA PRO A 241 -8.13 18.43 2.09
C PRO A 241 -7.31 18.92 3.29
N LEU A 242 -7.81 18.71 4.52
CA LEU A 242 -7.09 19.03 5.74
C LEU A 242 -5.83 18.18 5.91
N MET A 243 -5.92 16.85 5.74
CA MET A 243 -4.74 15.99 5.85
C MET A 243 -3.70 16.28 4.77
N ALA A 244 -4.12 16.60 3.54
CA ALA A 244 -3.24 17.02 2.46
C ALA A 244 -2.48 18.30 2.83
N LEU A 245 -3.18 19.29 3.40
CA LEU A 245 -2.55 20.51 3.92
C LEU A 245 -1.51 20.18 5.01
N LEU A 246 -1.86 19.34 5.99
CA LEU A 246 -0.95 18.93 7.04
C LEU A 246 0.28 18.20 6.50
N ILE A 247 0.12 17.31 5.52
CA ILE A 247 1.24 16.61 4.85
C ILE A 247 2.16 17.63 4.17
N ILE A 248 1.61 18.60 3.45
CA ILE A 248 2.38 19.64 2.76
C ILE A 248 3.17 20.50 3.76
N LEU A 249 2.50 21.00 4.80
CA LEU A 249 3.13 21.84 5.82
C LEU A 249 4.17 21.09 6.64
N TRP A 250 3.94 19.81 6.89
CA TRP A 250 4.87 18.97 7.64
C TRP A 250 6.11 18.59 6.83
N THR A 251 5.99 18.35 5.52
CA THR A 251 7.11 17.90 4.66
C THR A 251 8.41 18.71 4.80
N PRO A 252 8.41 20.07 4.76
CA PRO A 252 9.64 20.87 4.91
C PRO A 252 10.26 20.79 6.31
N ILE A 253 9.50 20.40 7.34
CA ILE A 253 10.00 20.23 8.72
C ILE A 253 10.44 18.78 8.96
N GLY A 254 9.60 17.83 8.51
CA GLY A 254 9.80 16.41 8.68
C GLY A 254 11.02 15.89 7.93
N PHE A 255 11.37 16.44 6.76
CA PHE A 255 12.53 15.99 6.00
C PHE A 255 13.87 16.30 6.71
N PRO A 256 14.15 17.53 7.16
CA PRO A 256 15.32 17.82 8.01
C PRO A 256 15.35 16.98 9.30
N LEU A 257 14.20 16.81 9.96
CA LEU A 257 14.09 15.95 11.15
C LEU A 257 14.45 14.48 10.82
N ALA A 258 14.03 13.99 9.66
CA ALA A 258 14.38 12.65 9.20
C ALA A 258 15.89 12.52 8.96
N CYS A 259 16.53 13.52 8.33
CA CYS A 259 17.99 13.56 8.18
C CYS A 259 18.70 13.53 9.53
N LEU A 260 18.25 14.31 10.52
CA LEU A 260 18.81 14.32 11.86
C LEU A 260 18.66 12.96 12.56
N ARG A 261 17.49 12.33 12.46
CA ARG A 261 17.22 11.00 13.02
C ARG A 261 18.10 9.92 12.35
N ILE A 262 18.25 9.96 11.03
CA ILE A 262 19.15 9.05 10.31
C ILE A 262 20.59 9.26 10.77
N ALA A 263 21.06 10.52 10.81
CA ALA A 263 22.42 10.85 11.25
C ALA A 263 22.67 10.38 12.69
N ALA A 264 21.71 10.56 13.61
CA ALA A 264 21.82 10.03 14.97
C ALA A 264 21.97 8.51 15.00
N GLY A 265 21.22 7.78 14.16
CA GLY A 265 21.36 6.34 14.03
C GLY A 265 22.70 5.90 13.45
N SER A 266 23.22 6.64 12.47
CA SER A 266 24.45 6.31 11.73
C SER A 266 25.75 6.71 12.44
N LEU A 267 25.75 7.82 13.19
CA LEU A 267 26.96 8.42 13.74
C LEU A 267 27.17 8.12 15.23
N LEU A 268 26.12 7.76 15.97
CA LEU A 268 26.22 7.50 17.41
C LEU A 268 26.48 6.01 17.70
N PRO A 269 27.17 5.69 18.81
CA PRO A 269 27.29 4.31 19.28
C PRO A 269 25.92 3.69 19.60
N MET A 270 25.72 2.41 19.29
CA MET A 270 24.44 1.70 19.47
C MET A 270 23.87 1.77 20.90
N SER A 271 24.74 1.87 21.92
CA SER A 271 24.34 2.04 23.32
C SER A 271 23.63 3.37 23.61
N ILE A 272 23.89 4.41 22.80
CA ILE A 272 23.32 5.75 22.95
C ILE A 272 22.19 5.99 21.95
N VAL A 273 22.21 5.32 20.79
CA VAL A 273 21.19 5.47 19.72
C VAL A 273 19.77 5.32 20.26
N TYR A 274 19.52 4.40 21.19
CA TYR A 274 18.21 4.25 21.83
C TYR A 274 17.70 5.55 22.47
N TYR A 275 18.55 6.20 23.26
CA TYR A 275 18.22 7.46 23.94
C TYR A 275 18.15 8.64 22.95
N ALA A 276 19.03 8.68 21.96
CA ALA A 276 19.00 9.70 20.92
C ALA A 276 17.70 9.63 20.09
N PHE A 277 17.29 8.42 19.69
CA PHE A 277 16.00 8.18 19.04
C PHE A 277 14.85 8.65 19.92
N TRP A 278 14.86 8.31 21.21
CA TRP A 278 13.83 8.75 22.12
C TRP A 278 13.75 10.28 22.24
N ALA A 279 14.89 10.97 22.35
CA ALA A 279 14.95 12.43 22.39
C ALA A 279 14.44 13.06 21.07
N LEU A 280 14.74 12.43 19.93
CA LEU A 280 14.28 12.87 18.61
C LEU A 280 12.84 12.46 18.29
N GLY A 281 12.09 11.87 19.23
CA GLY A 281 10.68 11.49 19.04
C GLY A 281 10.45 10.15 18.33
N VAL A 282 11.50 9.34 18.17
CA VAL A 282 11.42 7.95 17.68
C VAL A 282 11.27 7.03 18.90
N ARG A 283 10.20 6.24 18.96
CA ARG A 283 9.91 5.36 20.10
C ARG A 283 10.39 3.94 19.82
N VAL A 284 11.20 3.37 20.69
CA VAL A 284 11.64 1.98 20.61
C VAL A 284 11.17 1.26 21.86
N THR A 285 10.36 0.21 21.68
CA THR A 285 9.86 -0.62 22.78
C THR A 285 10.50 -2.00 22.66
N VAL A 286 11.16 -2.45 23.73
CA VAL A 286 11.79 -3.77 23.77
C VAL A 286 10.96 -4.66 24.68
N LYS A 287 10.56 -5.83 24.18
CA LYS A 287 9.84 -6.87 24.92
C LYS A 287 10.61 -8.17 24.91
N GLY A 288 10.43 -8.97 25.95
CA GLY A 288 11.23 -10.18 26.18
C GLY A 288 12.65 -9.84 26.64
N THR A 289 13.50 -10.86 26.71
CA THR A 289 14.89 -10.72 27.20
C THR A 289 15.86 -10.82 26.02
N PRO A 290 16.53 -9.73 25.62
CA PRO A 290 17.52 -9.78 24.56
C PRO A 290 18.69 -10.69 24.97
N PRO A 291 19.15 -11.60 24.09
CA PRO A 291 20.23 -12.52 24.45
C PRO A 291 21.57 -11.78 24.61
N PRO A 292 22.43 -12.22 25.55
CA PRO A 292 23.74 -11.62 25.77
C PRO A 292 24.65 -11.77 24.52
N PRO A 293 25.73 -10.98 24.40
CA PRO A 293 26.69 -11.13 23.32
C PRO A 293 27.38 -12.49 23.40
N VAL A 294 27.56 -13.14 22.24
CA VAL A 294 28.32 -14.39 22.19
C VAL A 294 29.79 -14.12 22.54
N LYS A 295 30.31 -14.85 23.54
CA LYS A 295 31.73 -14.77 23.90
C LYS A 295 32.54 -15.59 22.89
N LYS A 296 33.34 -14.90 22.06
CA LYS A 296 34.21 -15.52 21.03
C LYS A 296 35.16 -16.61 21.56
N SER A 297 35.46 -16.60 22.86
CA SER A 297 36.34 -17.57 23.52
C SER A 297 35.78 -19.00 23.65
N THR A 298 34.51 -19.23 23.31
CA THR A 298 33.83 -20.53 23.51
C THR A 298 33.70 -21.38 22.25
N GLY A 299 34.21 -20.92 21.09
CA GLY A 299 34.03 -21.62 19.80
C GLY A 299 32.58 -21.71 19.32
N GLN A 300 31.64 -21.04 20.01
CA GLN A 300 30.23 -21.02 19.66
C GLN A 300 29.97 -20.10 18.45
N SER A 301 29.21 -20.60 17.48
CA SER A 301 28.64 -19.82 16.39
C SER A 301 27.73 -18.71 16.94
N GLY A 302 27.69 -17.57 16.24
CA GLY A 302 26.76 -16.48 16.50
C GLY A 302 25.29 -16.94 16.48
N VAL A 303 24.43 -16.13 17.10
CA VAL A 303 22.99 -16.33 17.11
C VAL A 303 22.38 -15.77 15.82
N LEU A 304 21.49 -16.53 15.20
CA LEU A 304 20.72 -16.10 14.06
C LEU A 304 19.34 -15.60 14.51
N PHE A 305 19.14 -14.29 14.40
CA PHE A 305 17.87 -13.63 14.68
C PHE A 305 16.94 -13.70 13.46
N ILE A 306 15.80 -14.36 13.62
CA ILE A 306 14.80 -14.54 12.57
C ILE A 306 13.68 -13.52 12.77
N CYS A 307 13.65 -12.49 11.93
CA CYS A 307 12.75 -11.34 12.09
C CYS A 307 11.55 -11.42 11.14
N SER A 308 10.36 -11.02 11.59
CA SER A 308 9.33 -10.56 10.63
C SER A 308 9.80 -9.29 9.93
N HIS A 309 9.38 -9.08 8.68
CA HIS A 309 9.90 -8.02 7.83
C HIS A 309 8.86 -6.92 7.55
N ARG A 310 8.97 -5.77 8.24
CA ARG A 310 8.06 -4.62 8.10
C ARG A 310 8.68 -3.49 7.31
N THR A 311 9.92 -3.13 7.58
CA THR A 311 10.66 -2.16 6.78
C THR A 311 12.12 -2.54 6.59
N LEU A 312 12.83 -1.80 5.73
CA LEU A 312 14.29 -1.95 5.62
C LEU A 312 15.03 -1.70 6.95
N LEU A 313 14.39 -1.02 7.91
CA LEU A 313 14.97 -0.64 9.18
C LEU A 313 14.84 -1.72 10.26
N ASP A 314 14.15 -2.84 10.00
CA ASP A 314 13.97 -3.90 11.02
C ASP A 314 15.31 -4.32 11.65
N PRO A 315 16.37 -4.62 10.88
CA PRO A 315 17.64 -5.02 11.48
C PRO A 315 18.34 -3.89 12.24
N ILE A 316 18.10 -2.63 11.86
CA ILE A 316 18.65 -1.47 12.56
C ILE A 316 18.00 -1.33 13.95
N PHE A 317 16.66 -1.42 14.01
CA PHE A 317 15.94 -1.36 15.28
C PHE A 317 16.21 -2.59 16.16
N LEU A 318 16.45 -3.76 15.57
CA LEU A 318 16.97 -4.92 16.29
C LEU A 318 18.33 -4.62 16.95
N CYS A 319 19.26 -3.99 16.24
CA CYS A 319 20.56 -3.58 16.81
C CYS A 319 20.39 -2.55 17.93
N THR A 320 19.50 -1.57 17.75
CA THR A 320 19.17 -0.59 18.80
C THR A 320 18.59 -1.28 20.03
N ALA A 321 17.72 -2.28 19.87
CA ALA A 321 17.15 -3.05 20.97
C ALA A 321 18.17 -3.97 21.66
N LEU A 322 19.13 -4.51 20.92
CA LEU A 322 20.25 -5.30 21.45
C LEU A 322 21.34 -4.44 22.13
N GLY A 323 21.38 -3.13 21.85
CA GLY A 323 22.45 -2.23 22.28
C GLY A 323 23.81 -2.51 21.63
N ARG A 324 23.86 -3.35 20.58
CA ARG A 324 25.09 -3.73 19.85
C ARG A 324 24.82 -3.87 18.36
N PRO A 325 25.80 -3.55 17.49
CA PRO A 325 25.66 -3.76 16.06
C PRO A 325 25.73 -5.25 15.72
N ILE A 326 24.82 -5.73 14.87
CA ILE A 326 24.87 -7.06 14.27
C ILE A 326 24.78 -6.92 12.75
N SER A 327 25.33 -7.89 12.02
CA SER A 327 25.22 -7.89 10.55
C SER A 327 23.81 -8.29 10.13
N ALA A 328 23.35 -7.86 8.96
CA ALA A 328 22.08 -8.30 8.41
C ALA A 328 22.18 -8.66 6.93
N VAL A 329 21.48 -9.73 6.53
CA VAL A 329 21.39 -10.15 5.12
C VAL A 329 20.11 -9.60 4.47
N THR A 330 20.23 -9.07 3.25
CA THR A 330 19.10 -8.47 2.52
C THR A 330 19.12 -8.85 1.04
N TYR A 331 17.94 -9.06 0.44
CA TYR A 331 17.82 -9.44 -0.99
C TYR A 331 17.82 -8.26 -1.96
N SER A 332 17.54 -7.05 -1.48
CA SER A 332 17.39 -5.86 -2.33
C SER A 332 17.55 -4.62 -1.47
N ILE A 333 18.71 -3.97 -1.60
CA ILE A 333 19.00 -2.71 -0.92
C ILE A 333 19.45 -1.66 -1.93
N SER A 334 19.02 -0.41 -1.72
CA SER A 334 19.49 0.71 -2.51
C SER A 334 20.90 1.10 -2.08
N ARG A 335 21.72 1.62 -3.01
CA ARG A 335 23.07 2.10 -2.68
C ARG A 335 23.05 3.19 -1.61
N LEU A 336 22.06 4.09 -1.66
CA LEU A 336 21.91 5.15 -0.67
C LEU A 336 21.66 4.56 0.73
N SER A 337 20.76 3.58 0.83
CA SER A 337 20.45 2.91 2.10
C SER A 337 21.64 2.15 2.67
N GLU A 338 22.50 1.59 1.82
CA GLU A 338 23.74 0.92 2.21
C GLU A 338 24.77 1.92 2.77
N ILE A 339 24.93 3.10 2.13
CA ILE A 339 25.86 4.15 2.56
C ILE A 339 25.47 4.73 3.93
N ILE A 340 24.17 4.95 4.16
CA ILE A 340 23.69 5.55 5.42
C ILE A 340 23.48 4.52 6.53
N SER A 341 23.69 3.23 6.28
CA SER A 341 23.41 2.18 7.26
C SER A 341 24.42 2.20 8.42
N PRO A 342 23.98 2.17 9.69
CA PRO A 342 24.88 2.03 10.84
C PRO A 342 25.47 0.62 11.01
N ILE A 343 24.98 -0.35 10.23
CA ILE A 343 25.32 -1.76 10.36
C ILE A 343 25.79 -2.35 9.03
N LYS A 344 26.58 -3.42 9.12
CA LYS A 344 27.05 -4.18 7.96
C LYS A 344 25.86 -4.89 7.31
N LEU A 345 25.47 -4.43 6.13
CA LEU A 345 24.41 -5.04 5.32
C LEU A 345 25.04 -5.86 4.20
N VAL A 346 24.69 -7.14 4.14
CA VAL A 346 25.24 -8.07 3.13
C VAL A 346 24.14 -8.45 2.14
N LYS A 347 24.44 -8.29 0.85
CA LYS A 347 23.48 -8.57 -0.23
C LYS A 347 23.46 -10.06 -0.53
N LEU A 348 22.27 -10.63 -0.60
CA LEU A 348 22.05 -12.01 -1.04
C LEU A 348 22.06 -12.07 -2.58
N SER A 349 22.76 -13.07 -3.10
CA SER A 349 22.96 -13.35 -4.53
C SER A 349 21.76 -14.04 -5.18
N ARG A 350 20.81 -14.55 -4.37
CA ARG A 350 19.67 -15.39 -4.80
C ARG A 350 20.08 -16.75 -5.34
N ASP A 351 21.35 -17.14 -5.16
CA ASP A 351 21.82 -18.49 -5.33
C ASP A 351 21.90 -19.17 -3.96
N ARG A 352 21.24 -20.32 -3.82
CA ARG A 352 21.09 -21.00 -2.53
C ARG A 352 22.44 -21.42 -1.94
N ALA A 353 23.34 -21.95 -2.76
CA ALA A 353 24.63 -22.47 -2.29
C ALA A 353 25.56 -21.32 -1.86
N THR A 354 25.65 -20.27 -2.67
CA THR A 354 26.45 -19.07 -2.41
C THR A 354 25.93 -18.35 -1.16
N ASP A 355 24.62 -18.16 -1.05
CA ASP A 355 24.00 -17.50 0.10
C ASP A 355 24.18 -18.32 1.39
N ALA A 356 24.08 -19.66 1.32
CA ALA A 356 24.32 -20.54 2.46
C ALA A 356 25.76 -20.45 2.99
N ALA A 357 26.75 -20.52 2.08
CA ALA A 357 28.16 -20.42 2.45
C ALA A 357 28.49 -19.07 3.08
N MET A 358 27.95 -17.99 2.51
CA MET A 358 28.13 -16.63 3.02
C MET A 358 27.49 -16.44 4.41
N ILE A 359 26.27 -16.93 4.61
CA ILE A 359 25.59 -16.84 5.92
C ILE A 359 26.36 -17.64 6.98
N LYS A 360 26.84 -18.85 6.66
CA LYS A 360 27.67 -19.65 7.58
C LYS A 360 28.94 -18.90 8.01
N LYS A 361 29.62 -18.24 7.05
CA LYS A 361 30.80 -17.42 7.35
C LYS A 361 30.46 -16.26 8.29
N LEU A 362 29.36 -15.53 8.03
CA LEU A 362 28.94 -14.42 8.90
C LEU A 362 28.59 -14.89 10.32
N LEU A 363 27.96 -16.06 10.46
CA LEU A 363 27.65 -16.65 11.76
C LEU A 363 28.90 -17.07 12.54
N GLN A 364 30.02 -17.37 11.86
CA GLN A 364 31.31 -17.58 12.52
C GLN A 364 31.94 -16.26 12.99
N GLU A 365 31.67 -15.13 12.30
CA GLU A 365 32.17 -13.80 12.68
C GLU A 365 31.39 -13.21 13.87
N GLY A 366 30.09 -13.50 13.98
CA GLY A 366 29.22 -13.05 15.07
C GLY A 366 27.74 -13.24 14.80
N ASP A 367 26.90 -12.53 15.55
CA ASP A 367 25.44 -12.57 15.41
C ASP A 367 24.97 -12.02 14.06
N LEU A 368 23.86 -12.58 13.56
CA LEU A 368 23.30 -12.24 12.25
C LEU A 368 21.79 -12.06 12.32
N ALA A 369 21.25 -11.07 11.62
CA ALA A 369 19.83 -10.89 11.39
C ALA A 369 19.42 -11.35 9.98
N ILE A 370 18.32 -12.09 9.90
CA ILE A 370 17.69 -12.48 8.64
C ILE A 370 16.17 -12.25 8.69
N CYS A 371 15.63 -11.76 7.58
CA CYS A 371 14.20 -11.61 7.33
C CYS A 371 13.76 -12.64 6.28
N PRO A 372 13.30 -13.84 6.70
CA PRO A 372 13.08 -14.98 5.78
C PRO A 372 11.89 -14.79 4.83
N GLU A 373 11.04 -13.78 5.03
CA GLU A 373 9.98 -13.37 4.09
C GLU A 373 10.55 -12.92 2.73
N GLY A 374 11.78 -12.41 2.72
CA GLY A 374 12.48 -11.92 1.52
C GLY A 374 11.90 -10.63 0.91
N THR A 375 10.78 -10.13 1.45
CA THR A 375 10.23 -8.80 1.17
C THR A 375 9.39 -8.33 2.35
N THR A 376 9.19 -7.02 2.46
CA THR A 376 8.42 -6.43 3.54
C THR A 376 6.92 -6.72 3.40
N CYS A 377 6.20 -6.87 4.50
CA CYS A 377 4.73 -6.90 4.51
C CYS A 377 4.20 -5.92 5.57
N ARG A 378 3.37 -4.97 5.15
CA ARG A 378 2.86 -3.88 6.00
C ARG A 378 1.52 -4.20 6.66
N GLU A 379 0.74 -5.08 6.06
CA GLU A 379 -0.54 -5.55 6.59
C GLU A 379 -0.30 -6.62 7.67
N PRO A 380 -1.31 -6.98 8.49
CA PRO A 380 -1.18 -7.94 9.59
C PRO A 380 -1.05 -9.39 9.13
N PHE A 381 -0.15 -9.64 8.18
CA PHE A 381 0.18 -10.94 7.61
C PHE A 381 1.68 -11.19 7.73
N LEU A 382 2.06 -12.47 7.77
CA LEU A 382 3.42 -12.93 7.53
C LEU A 382 3.47 -13.67 6.18
N LEU A 383 4.40 -13.27 5.33
CA LEU A 383 4.70 -14.01 4.11
C LEU A 383 5.38 -15.32 4.43
N ARG A 384 5.41 -16.23 3.46
CA ARG A 384 6.05 -17.53 3.61
C ARG A 384 7.54 -17.37 3.93
N PHE A 385 7.99 -18.01 5.00
CA PHE A 385 9.40 -18.01 5.37
C PHE A 385 10.19 -18.97 4.47
N SER A 386 11.32 -18.51 3.93
CA SER A 386 12.31 -19.40 3.32
C SER A 386 12.92 -20.33 4.38
N SER A 387 13.05 -21.61 4.10
CA SER A 387 13.61 -22.60 5.04
C SER A 387 15.13 -22.61 5.12
N LEU A 388 15.83 -21.88 4.23
CA LEU A 388 17.29 -21.91 4.12
C LEU A 388 17.99 -21.71 5.47
N PHE A 389 17.53 -20.75 6.26
CA PHE A 389 18.18 -20.39 7.52
C PHE A 389 18.18 -21.54 8.56
N ALA A 390 17.18 -22.41 8.52
CA ALA A 390 17.02 -23.50 9.48
C ALA A 390 18.07 -24.60 9.25
N GLU A 391 18.67 -24.68 8.06
CA GLU A 391 19.71 -25.66 7.72
C GLU A 391 21.13 -25.17 8.11
N LEU A 392 21.26 -23.91 8.52
CA LEU A 392 22.58 -23.27 8.68
C LEU A 392 23.06 -23.23 10.12
N THR A 393 22.15 -23.23 11.09
CA THR A 393 22.47 -23.19 12.53
C THR A 393 21.28 -23.62 13.38
N ASP A 394 21.56 -24.19 14.55
CA ASP A 394 20.57 -24.45 15.60
C ASP A 394 20.42 -23.27 16.58
N GLN A 395 21.24 -22.22 16.44
CA GLN A 395 21.21 -21.05 17.32
C GLN A 395 20.17 -20.02 16.84
N LEU A 396 18.89 -20.42 16.87
CA LEU A 396 17.78 -19.66 16.28
C LEU A 396 17.00 -18.88 17.34
N VAL A 397 16.91 -17.55 17.18
CA VAL A 397 16.10 -16.66 18.05
C VAL A 397 15.05 -15.94 17.20
N PRO A 398 13.76 -16.29 17.32
CA PRO A 398 12.70 -15.55 16.66
C PRO A 398 12.52 -14.15 17.26
N VAL A 399 12.32 -13.15 16.40
CA VAL A 399 12.07 -11.76 16.81
C VAL A 399 10.84 -11.23 16.07
N ALA A 400 9.85 -10.81 16.84
CA ALA A 400 8.64 -10.20 16.31
C ALA A 400 8.86 -8.69 16.17
N MET A 401 8.76 -8.18 14.94
CA MET A 401 8.98 -6.78 14.61
C MET A 401 7.64 -6.11 14.25
N VAL A 402 7.32 -5.03 14.95
CA VAL A 402 6.17 -4.17 14.65
C VAL A 402 6.64 -2.75 14.51
N ASN A 403 6.15 -2.06 13.48
CA ASN A 403 6.34 -0.63 13.33
C ASN A 403 5.00 0.09 13.41
N ARG A 404 5.01 1.32 13.94
CA ARG A 404 3.87 2.23 13.89
C ARG A 404 4.27 3.49 13.16
N MET A 405 3.50 3.81 12.13
CA MET A 405 3.68 4.97 11.27
C MET A 405 2.32 5.68 11.18
N SER A 406 2.32 7.01 11.25
CA SER A 406 1.09 7.80 11.32
C SER A 406 0.80 8.57 10.03
N MET A 407 1.84 8.98 9.31
CA MET A 407 1.72 9.81 8.10
C MET A 407 2.28 9.10 6.87
N PHE A 408 3.48 8.49 6.99
CA PHE A 408 4.18 7.91 5.86
C PHE A 408 4.59 6.46 6.05
N HIS A 409 4.34 5.63 5.04
CA HIS A 409 4.91 4.29 4.95
C HIS A 409 6.39 4.36 4.54
N GLY A 410 7.24 3.81 5.41
CA GLY A 410 8.69 3.63 5.18
C GLY A 410 9.05 2.48 4.25
N THR A 411 8.15 2.10 3.32
CA THR A 411 8.41 1.05 2.33
C THR A 411 7.75 1.41 1.01
N THR A 412 8.38 0.99 -0.10
CA THR A 412 7.70 0.97 -1.41
C THR A 412 8.14 -0.21 -2.26
N ALA A 413 7.24 -0.72 -3.10
CA ALA A 413 7.58 -1.72 -4.12
C ALA A 413 7.99 -1.06 -5.44
N ARG A 414 7.44 0.12 -5.76
CA ARG A 414 7.56 0.77 -7.08
C ARG A 414 8.40 2.04 -7.08
N GLY A 415 8.36 2.81 -5.98
CA GLY A 415 9.08 4.07 -5.87
C GLY A 415 10.58 3.90 -5.64
N TRP A 416 11.28 5.02 -5.48
CA TRP A 416 12.69 4.99 -5.12
C TRP A 416 12.88 4.51 -3.68
N LYS A 417 13.30 3.25 -3.52
CA LYS A 417 13.54 2.61 -2.21
C LYS A 417 14.57 3.31 -1.33
N GLY A 418 15.45 4.13 -1.91
CA GLY A 418 16.38 4.95 -1.15
C GLY A 418 15.70 5.94 -0.20
N MET A 419 14.45 6.32 -0.51
CA MET A 419 13.64 7.19 0.34
C MET A 419 12.94 6.46 1.49
N ASP A 420 13.00 5.13 1.56
CA ASP A 420 12.29 4.35 2.59
C ASP A 420 12.66 4.77 4.02
N PRO A 421 13.96 4.95 4.38
CA PRO A 421 14.34 5.46 5.69
C PRO A 421 13.82 6.87 5.95
N PHE A 422 13.89 7.76 4.95
CA PHE A 422 13.44 9.14 5.07
C PHE A 422 11.94 9.19 5.36
N TYR A 423 11.11 8.50 4.59
CA TYR A 423 9.66 8.46 4.85
C TYR A 423 9.34 7.87 6.22
N PHE A 424 10.05 6.83 6.67
CA PHE A 424 9.87 6.32 8.02
C PHE A 424 10.17 7.41 9.07
N PHE A 425 11.36 8.02 9.02
CA PHE A 425 11.79 9.02 9.98
C PHE A 425 11.13 10.39 9.81
N MET A 426 10.43 10.64 8.71
CA MET A 426 9.58 11.81 8.51
C MET A 426 8.27 11.71 9.29
N ASN A 427 7.86 10.55 9.79
CA ASN A 427 6.67 10.49 10.64
C ASN A 427 6.86 11.39 11.88
N PRO A 428 5.82 12.06 12.40
CA PRO A 428 5.95 12.85 13.62
C PRO A 428 6.49 12.04 14.81
N THR A 429 5.90 10.86 15.05
CA THR A 429 6.21 9.97 16.18
C THR A 429 6.32 8.51 15.73
N PRO A 430 7.33 8.14 14.92
CA PRO A 430 7.51 6.77 14.48
C PRO A 430 7.84 5.89 15.68
N ALA A 431 7.29 4.67 15.70
CA ALA A 431 7.59 3.69 16.73
C ALA A 431 8.01 2.34 16.15
N TYR A 432 8.90 1.67 16.86
CA TYR A 432 9.25 0.27 16.65
C TYR A 432 9.07 -0.49 17.96
N GLU A 433 8.47 -1.66 17.86
CA GLU A 433 8.37 -2.63 18.94
C GLU A 433 9.12 -3.89 18.50
N VAL A 434 10.09 -4.29 19.32
CA VAL A 434 10.98 -5.43 19.09
C VAL A 434 10.72 -6.43 20.20
N THR A 435 10.10 -7.55 19.87
CA THR A 435 9.79 -8.62 20.83
C THR A 435 10.70 -9.80 20.62
N PHE A 436 11.62 -10.03 21.56
CA PHE A 436 12.48 -11.21 21.59
C PHE A 436 11.70 -12.41 22.12
N LEU A 437 11.65 -13.47 21.34
CA LEU A 437 11.10 -14.76 21.77
C LEU A 437 12.22 -15.66 22.27
N ASN A 438 11.82 -16.72 22.98
CA ASN A 438 12.78 -17.70 23.47
C ASN A 438 13.54 -18.34 22.30
N LYS A 439 14.84 -18.55 22.51
CA LYS A 439 15.67 -19.34 21.62
C LYS A 439 15.04 -20.72 21.42
N LEU A 440 15.06 -21.22 20.19
CA LEU A 440 14.52 -22.55 19.91
C LEU A 440 15.33 -23.60 20.68
N PRO A 441 14.65 -24.54 21.37
CA PRO A 441 15.31 -25.67 21.97
C PRO A 441 15.71 -26.69 20.88
N PRO A 442 16.74 -27.53 21.09
CA PRO A 442 17.28 -28.43 20.05
C PRO A 442 16.25 -29.36 19.42
N GLU A 443 15.21 -29.76 20.16
CA GLU A 443 14.14 -30.65 19.72
C GLU A 443 13.23 -30.01 18.65
N LEU A 444 13.32 -28.69 18.49
CA LEU A 444 12.60 -27.92 17.48
C LEU A 444 13.51 -27.43 16.34
N THR A 445 14.76 -27.89 16.28
CA THR A 445 15.70 -27.56 15.20
C THR A 445 16.00 -28.78 14.33
N CYS A 446 16.70 -28.56 13.20
CA CYS A 446 16.99 -29.62 12.24
C CYS A 446 17.91 -30.70 12.81
N SER A 447 18.72 -30.42 13.85
CA SER A 447 19.59 -31.41 14.49
C SER A 447 18.83 -32.53 15.19
N SER A 448 17.55 -32.33 15.53
CA SER A 448 16.66 -33.35 16.07
C SER A 448 15.90 -34.16 15.00
N GLY A 449 16.23 -33.98 13.71
CA GLY A 449 15.59 -34.69 12.60
C GLY A 449 14.36 -33.99 12.00
N LYS A 450 14.02 -32.78 12.46
CA LYS A 450 13.00 -31.93 11.82
C LYS A 450 13.46 -31.46 10.45
N SER A 451 12.54 -31.37 9.50
CA SER A 451 12.83 -30.76 8.21
C SER A 451 12.97 -29.24 8.34
N SER A 452 13.78 -28.63 7.48
CA SER A 452 13.97 -27.17 7.48
C SER A 452 12.67 -26.39 7.23
N HIS A 453 11.73 -26.98 6.48
CA HIS A 453 10.39 -26.45 6.26
C HIS A 453 9.54 -26.47 7.53
N GLU A 454 9.58 -27.55 8.33
CA GLU A 454 8.85 -27.61 9.60
C GLU A 454 9.35 -26.55 10.58
N VAL A 455 10.67 -26.39 10.70
CA VAL A 455 11.29 -25.37 11.56
C VAL A 455 10.89 -23.95 11.11
N ALA A 456 10.97 -23.66 9.82
CA ALA A 456 10.58 -22.36 9.28
C ALA A 456 9.09 -22.04 9.49
N ASN A 457 8.21 -23.02 9.23
CA ASN A 457 6.77 -22.88 9.44
C ASN A 457 6.43 -22.74 10.93
N TYR A 458 7.14 -23.44 11.82
CA TYR A 458 6.99 -23.28 13.26
C TYR A 458 7.34 -21.86 13.70
N ILE A 459 8.51 -21.35 13.31
CA ILE A 459 8.95 -19.98 13.64
C ILE A 459 7.97 -18.94 13.08
N GLN A 460 7.52 -19.11 11.83
CA GLN A 460 6.50 -18.24 11.24
C GLN A 460 5.23 -18.19 12.10
N ARG A 461 4.72 -19.35 12.56
CA ARG A 461 3.53 -19.44 13.42
C ARG A 461 3.73 -18.80 14.79
N VAL A 462 4.88 -18.99 15.43
CA VAL A 462 5.15 -18.39 16.75
C VAL A 462 5.25 -16.87 16.65
N ILE A 463 5.90 -16.34 15.60
CA ILE A 463 5.93 -14.89 15.37
C ILE A 463 4.53 -14.37 15.05
N ALA A 464 3.77 -15.05 14.18
CA ALA A 464 2.39 -14.68 13.86
C ALA A 464 1.49 -14.63 15.10
N ALA A 465 1.53 -15.66 15.95
CA ALA A 465 0.76 -15.72 17.19
C ALA A 465 1.13 -14.57 18.13
N THR A 466 2.43 -14.27 18.25
CA THR A 466 2.93 -13.14 19.07
C THR A 466 2.40 -11.79 18.58
N LEU A 467 2.30 -11.62 17.26
CA LEU A 467 1.85 -10.38 16.63
C LEU A 467 0.33 -10.30 16.47
N SER A 468 -0.40 -11.40 16.68
CA SER A 468 -1.80 -11.58 16.27
C SER A 468 -2.01 -11.39 14.75
N TYR A 469 -1.07 -11.94 13.96
CA TYR A 469 -1.06 -11.84 12.49
C TYR A 469 -1.41 -13.17 11.86
N GLU A 470 -1.86 -13.13 10.61
CA GLU A 470 -2.17 -14.34 9.83
C GLU A 470 -0.95 -14.81 9.02
N CYS A 471 -0.65 -16.12 9.08
CA CYS A 471 0.35 -16.73 8.21
C CYS A 471 -0.20 -16.90 6.79
N THR A 472 0.61 -16.58 5.79
CA THR A 472 0.26 -16.80 4.39
C THR A 472 1.31 -17.66 3.68
N ASN A 473 0.91 -18.27 2.58
CA ASN A 473 1.82 -18.95 1.66
C ASN A 473 2.33 -18.02 0.54
N PHE A 474 1.95 -16.74 0.57
CA PHE A 474 2.39 -15.77 -0.43
C PHE A 474 3.89 -15.54 -0.34
N THR A 475 4.50 -15.41 -1.50
CA THR A 475 5.92 -15.19 -1.66
C THR A 475 6.20 -13.77 -2.14
N ARG A 476 7.49 -13.42 -2.17
CA ARG A 476 7.96 -12.20 -2.84
C ARG A 476 7.46 -12.09 -4.28
N LYS A 477 7.44 -13.18 -5.06
CA LYS A 477 7.00 -13.12 -6.46
C LYS A 477 5.52 -12.71 -6.56
N ASP A 478 4.67 -13.28 -5.69
CA ASP A 478 3.24 -12.96 -5.65
C ASP A 478 3.01 -11.48 -5.33
N LYS A 479 3.75 -10.93 -4.35
CA LYS A 479 3.69 -9.50 -4.02
C LYS A 479 4.04 -8.62 -5.23
N TYR A 480 5.16 -8.86 -5.89
CA TYR A 480 5.59 -8.00 -7.01
C TYR A 480 4.67 -8.16 -8.23
N ARG A 481 4.11 -9.37 -8.45
CA ARG A 481 3.13 -9.59 -9.51
C ARG A 481 1.85 -8.79 -9.25
N ALA A 482 1.35 -8.81 -8.02
CA ALA A 482 0.18 -8.03 -7.62
C ALA A 482 0.41 -6.51 -7.72
N LEU A 483 1.56 -6.01 -7.24
CA LEU A 483 1.80 -4.56 -7.13
C LEU A 483 2.40 -3.92 -8.39
N ALA A 484 3.31 -4.61 -9.05
CA ALA A 484 4.14 -4.05 -10.12
C ALA A 484 4.01 -4.80 -11.46
N GLY A 485 3.24 -5.90 -11.51
CA GLY A 485 3.07 -6.72 -12.72
C GLY A 485 4.36 -7.43 -13.17
N ASN A 486 5.34 -7.59 -12.28
CA ASN A 486 6.60 -8.28 -12.57
C ASN A 486 6.99 -9.21 -11.41
N ASP A 487 7.99 -10.08 -11.59
CA ASP A 487 8.41 -11.06 -10.58
C ASP A 487 9.46 -10.51 -9.58
N GLY A 488 9.70 -9.19 -9.56
CA GLY A 488 10.67 -8.54 -8.68
C GLY A 488 12.14 -8.75 -9.08
N THR A 489 12.40 -9.26 -10.29
CA THR A 489 13.71 -9.26 -10.94
C THR A 489 13.94 -7.88 -11.56
N VAL A 490 14.93 -7.14 -11.05
CA VAL A 490 15.41 -5.94 -11.75
C VAL A 490 16.29 -6.46 -12.88
N VAL A 491 15.80 -6.43 -14.11
CA VAL A 491 16.66 -6.61 -15.28
C VAL A 491 17.64 -5.45 -15.24
N GLU A 492 18.93 -5.73 -15.03
CA GLU A 492 19.96 -4.70 -15.17
C GLU A 492 19.80 -4.12 -16.57
N LYS A 493 19.51 -2.82 -16.68
CA LYS A 493 19.60 -2.14 -17.97
C LYS A 493 21.02 -2.37 -18.48
N PRO A 494 21.21 -2.75 -19.77
CA PRO A 494 22.55 -2.91 -20.31
C PRO A 494 23.32 -1.63 -20.02
N LYS A 495 24.44 -1.75 -19.30
CA LYS A 495 25.37 -0.64 -19.19
C LYS A 495 25.83 -0.36 -20.62
N LEU A 496 25.41 0.77 -21.18
CA LEU A 496 26.03 1.28 -22.41
C LEU A 496 27.53 1.35 -22.13
N PRO A 497 28.38 0.64 -22.89
CA PRO A 497 29.82 0.67 -22.64
C PRO A 497 30.29 2.11 -22.80
N ALA A 498 31.01 2.62 -21.79
CA ALA A 498 31.53 3.98 -21.74
C ALA A 498 32.66 4.27 -22.76
N ASN A 499 32.80 3.44 -23.80
CA ASN A 499 33.77 3.60 -24.87
C ASN A 499 33.07 3.50 -26.22
N LYS A 500 32.43 4.61 -26.64
CA LYS A 500 32.18 4.97 -28.05
C LYS A 500 31.56 6.38 -28.11
N VAL A 501 32.31 7.35 -27.61
CA VAL A 501 32.24 8.74 -28.10
C VAL A 501 33.65 9.07 -28.57
N MET A 502 33.99 8.55 -29.74
CA MET A 502 35.06 9.05 -30.59
C MET A 502 34.55 8.92 -32.03
N GLY A 503 34.52 10.03 -32.76
CA GLY A 503 34.43 10.03 -34.22
C GLY A 503 33.30 10.87 -34.79
N CYS A 504 33.70 12.10 -35.17
CA CYS A 504 33.10 13.03 -36.13
C CYS A 504 31.86 13.82 -35.69
#